data_AF-A0AAD3DGD6-F1
#
_entry.id   AF-A0AAD3DGD6-F1
#
_cell.length_a   1.000
_cell.length_b   1.000
_cell.length_c   1.000
_cell.angle_alpha   90.00
_cell.angle_beta   90.00
_cell.angle_gamma   90.00
#
_symmetry.space_group_name_H-M   'P 1'
#
loop_
_entity.id
_entity.type
_entity.pdbx_description
1 polymer ?
#
loop_
_entity_poly.entity_id
_entity_poly.type
_entity_poly.pdbx_seq_one_letter_code
_entity_poly.pdbx_strand_id
1 'polypeptide(L)'
;MELSAQVVRRVTRELQDLVANPAEGIRVFINEQNLTDIQAEFDGPQGTPFEGGVFRCRLTLPADFPASPPKGFFVTKVFHPNVSTTGDICVNVLKRDWTSETTLRHVLMIIRCLLIQPFPDSALNEEAGKLLLEDYDEYDKRARLMTSIHAMCAVKRPTPTPLTTSGANAGGTSSSDNTKKEKEGAAEGSSPSLKKAKSEQGKAAAAAANSTLAKVKKGLKRL
;
A
#
# COMPACT_ATOMS: atom_id res chain seq x y z
N MET A 1 8.88 21.80 -22.07
CA MET A 1 9.03 22.32 -20.70
C MET A 1 10.29 21.68 -20.17
N GLU A 2 11.30 22.48 -19.83
CA GLU A 2 12.66 21.96 -19.61
C GLU A 2 13.12 22.32 -18.20
N LEU A 3 13.45 21.30 -17.41
CA LEU A 3 14.01 21.45 -16.07
C LEU A 3 15.45 21.99 -16.18
N SER A 4 15.90 22.74 -15.18
CA SER A 4 17.30 23.20 -15.17
C SER A 4 18.28 22.02 -15.09
N ALA A 5 19.48 22.18 -15.66
CA ALA A 5 20.48 21.11 -15.66
C ALA A 5 20.87 20.62 -14.25
N GLN A 6 20.84 21.51 -13.25
CA GLN A 6 21.07 21.14 -11.85
C GLN A 6 19.94 20.24 -11.32
N VAL A 7 18.69 20.58 -11.63
CA VAL A 7 17.51 19.81 -11.23
C VAL A 7 17.49 18.46 -11.94
N VAL A 8 17.80 18.40 -13.24
CA VAL A 8 17.90 17.15 -14.00
C VAL A 8 18.92 16.21 -13.34
N ARG A 9 20.14 16.68 -13.06
CA ARG A 9 21.17 15.86 -12.38
C ARG A 9 20.71 15.33 -11.03
N ARG A 10 19.99 16.14 -10.26
CA ARG A 10 19.41 15.74 -8.98
C ARG A 10 18.36 14.64 -9.17
N VAL A 11 17.38 14.86 -10.04
CA VAL A 11 16.29 13.91 -10.32
C VAL A 11 16.85 12.59 -10.82
N THR A 12 17.78 12.60 -11.78
CA THR A 12 18.43 11.38 -12.28
C THR A 12 19.09 10.59 -11.15
N ARG A 13 19.84 11.26 -10.27
CA ARG A 13 20.48 10.59 -9.12
C ARG A 13 19.46 9.99 -8.16
N GLU A 14 18.40 10.73 -7.83
CA GLU A 14 17.34 10.24 -6.93
C GLU A 14 16.58 9.05 -7.53
N LEU A 15 16.29 9.08 -8.83
CA LEU A 15 15.64 7.97 -9.53
C LEU A 15 16.52 6.73 -9.59
N GLN A 16 17.81 6.89 -9.90
CA GLN A 16 18.78 5.78 -9.87
C GLN A 16 18.89 5.16 -8.49
N ASP A 17 18.95 5.98 -7.43
CA ASP A 17 18.95 5.48 -6.05
C ASP A 17 17.65 4.76 -5.68
N LEU A 18 16.50 5.23 -6.14
CA LEU A 18 15.20 4.57 -5.90
C LEU A 18 15.09 3.21 -6.59
N VAL A 19 15.71 3.05 -7.77
CA VAL A 19 15.76 1.77 -8.48
C VAL A 19 16.76 0.81 -7.83
N ALA A 20 17.96 1.29 -7.49
CA ALA A 20 18.99 0.47 -6.88
C ALA A 20 18.63 0.06 -5.43
N ASN A 21 18.02 0.98 -4.68
CA ASN A 21 17.65 0.84 -3.27
C ASN A 21 16.14 1.13 -3.09
N PRO A 22 15.25 0.21 -3.52
CA PRO A 22 13.81 0.44 -3.42
C PRO A 22 13.35 0.58 -1.97
N ALA A 23 12.42 1.50 -1.73
CA ALA A 23 11.75 1.61 -0.43
C ALA A 23 10.75 0.46 -0.25
N GLU A 24 10.42 0.13 1.00
CA GLU A 24 9.51 -0.97 1.32
C GLU A 24 8.14 -0.79 0.62
N GLY A 25 7.77 -1.78 -0.19
CA GLY A 25 6.52 -1.77 -0.94
C GLY A 25 6.44 -0.69 -2.01
N ILE A 26 7.56 -0.12 -2.46
CA ILE A 26 7.63 0.90 -3.52
C ILE A 26 8.59 0.42 -4.61
N ARG A 27 8.12 0.42 -5.86
CA ARG A 27 8.95 0.20 -7.06
C ARG A 27 8.85 1.43 -7.95
N VAL A 28 9.98 1.85 -8.52
CA VAL A 28 10.04 3.01 -9.43
C VAL A 28 10.52 2.54 -10.80
N PHE A 29 9.91 3.09 -11.84
CA PHE A 29 10.25 2.82 -13.24
C PHE A 29 10.68 4.13 -13.89
N ILE A 30 11.91 4.14 -14.40
CA ILE A 30 12.51 5.32 -15.01
C ILE A 30 12.06 5.41 -16.47
N ASN A 31 11.52 6.56 -16.85
CA ASN A 31 11.32 6.91 -18.26
C ASN A 31 12.56 7.66 -18.77
N GLU A 32 13.42 6.97 -19.53
CA GLU A 32 14.65 7.56 -20.08
C GLU A 32 14.39 8.69 -21.08
N GLN A 33 13.22 8.71 -21.72
CA GLN A 33 12.84 9.75 -22.68
C GLN A 33 12.27 11.01 -22.00
N ASN A 34 11.69 10.85 -20.81
CA ASN A 34 11.08 11.96 -20.09
C ASN A 34 11.20 11.79 -18.58
N LEU A 35 12.26 12.38 -18.01
CA LEU A 35 12.51 12.38 -16.56
C LEU A 35 11.47 13.17 -15.74
N THR A 36 10.62 13.97 -16.38
CA THR A 36 9.51 14.67 -15.69
C THR A 36 8.32 13.75 -15.42
N ASP A 37 8.26 12.59 -16.06
CA ASP A 37 7.21 11.58 -15.91
C ASP A 37 7.78 10.34 -15.21
N ILE A 38 7.43 10.18 -13.95
CA ILE A 38 7.96 9.12 -13.08
C ILE A 38 6.83 8.15 -12.78
N GLN A 39 7.02 6.87 -13.11
CA GLN A 39 6.06 5.82 -12.78
C GLN A 39 6.51 5.06 -11.53
N ALA A 40 5.55 4.74 -10.67
CA ALA A 40 5.78 3.96 -9.47
C ALA A 40 4.66 2.94 -9.25
N GLU A 41 4.99 1.87 -8.54
CA GLU A 41 4.03 0.91 -8.01
C GLU A 41 4.13 0.86 -6.50
N PHE A 42 2.97 0.82 -5.85
CA PHE A 42 2.83 0.65 -4.41
C PHE A 42 2.18 -0.68 -4.09
N ASP A 43 2.82 -1.46 -3.23
CA ASP A 43 2.18 -2.60 -2.61
C ASP A 43 1.24 -2.10 -1.52
N GLY A 44 -0.02 -2.53 -1.60
CA GLY A 44 -1.07 -2.24 -0.64
C GLY A 44 -0.62 -2.64 0.78
N PRO A 45 -0.55 -1.69 1.73
CA PRO A 45 -0.07 -1.98 3.07
C PRO A 45 -0.94 -2.99 3.81
N GLN A 46 -0.32 -3.82 4.65
CA GLN A 46 -1.03 -4.80 5.47
C GLN A 46 -1.95 -4.12 6.48
N GLY A 47 -3.08 -4.75 6.81
CA GLY A 47 -4.07 -4.23 7.73
C GLY A 47 -4.92 -3.09 7.15
N THR A 48 -4.82 -2.82 5.85
CA THR A 48 -5.62 -1.80 5.14
C THR A 48 -6.59 -2.47 4.16
N PRO A 49 -7.64 -1.78 3.69
CA PRO A 49 -8.48 -2.30 2.61
C PRO A 49 -7.75 -2.48 1.27
N PHE A 50 -6.51 -1.98 1.17
CA PHE A 50 -5.68 -2.05 -0.02
C PHE A 50 -4.75 -3.27 -0.03
N GLU A 51 -4.65 -3.99 1.08
CA GLU A 51 -3.73 -5.12 1.27
C GLU A 51 -3.76 -6.11 0.11
N GLY A 52 -2.57 -6.54 -0.33
CA GLY A 52 -2.39 -7.49 -1.42
C GLY A 52 -2.46 -6.87 -2.82
N GLY A 53 -3.05 -5.68 -2.96
CA GLY A 53 -3.14 -4.96 -4.23
C GLY A 53 -1.81 -4.32 -4.65
N VAL A 54 -1.65 -4.11 -5.96
CA VAL A 54 -0.56 -3.32 -6.55
C VAL A 54 -1.15 -2.09 -7.23
N PHE A 55 -0.76 -0.91 -6.76
CA PHE A 55 -1.29 0.38 -7.22
C PHE A 55 -0.26 1.12 -8.04
N ARG A 56 -0.53 1.30 -9.34
CA ARG A 56 0.29 2.11 -10.22
C ARG A 56 -0.02 3.58 -10.01
N CYS A 57 1.04 4.37 -9.88
CA CYS A 57 1.00 5.81 -9.70
C CYS A 57 1.98 6.47 -10.67
N ARG A 58 1.63 7.69 -11.09
CA ARG A 58 2.44 8.56 -11.90
C ARG A 58 2.70 9.86 -11.14
N LEU A 59 3.95 10.27 -11.08
CA LEU A 59 4.34 11.61 -10.65
C LEU A 59 4.75 12.44 -11.86
N THR A 60 4.27 13.67 -11.92
CA THR A 60 4.66 14.65 -12.93
C THR A 60 5.36 15.83 -12.28
N LEU A 61 6.59 16.09 -12.68
CA LEU A 61 7.37 17.24 -12.20
C LEU A 61 6.87 18.52 -12.92
N PRO A 62 6.43 19.56 -12.19
CA PRO A 62 6.01 20.81 -12.82
C PRO A 62 7.20 21.63 -13.36
N ALA A 63 6.91 22.66 -14.15
CA ALA A 63 7.92 23.54 -14.76
C ALA A 63 8.84 24.22 -13.73
N ASP A 64 8.26 24.56 -12.59
CA ASP A 64 8.90 25.26 -11.48
C ASP A 64 9.47 24.29 -10.43
N PHE A 65 9.52 22.99 -10.71
CA PHE A 65 10.15 22.02 -9.81
C PHE A 65 11.64 22.37 -9.59
N PRO A 66 12.15 22.37 -8.33
CA PRO A 66 11.52 21.89 -7.10
C PRO A 66 10.82 22.96 -6.24
N ALA A 67 10.58 24.17 -6.74
CA ALA A 67 9.84 25.19 -5.99
C ALA A 67 8.41 24.72 -5.65
N SER A 68 7.75 24.04 -6.59
CA SER A 68 6.48 23.33 -6.35
C SER A 68 6.69 21.81 -6.28
N PRO A 69 5.85 21.08 -5.50
CA PRO A 69 5.89 19.62 -5.43
C PRO A 69 5.49 18.97 -6.76
N PRO A 70 5.87 17.70 -6.99
CA PRO A 70 5.31 16.88 -8.05
C PRO A 70 3.78 16.76 -7.92
N LYS A 71 3.10 16.60 -9.06
CA LYS A 71 1.69 16.20 -9.08
C LYS A 71 1.61 14.68 -9.09
N GLY A 72 0.79 14.10 -8.22
CA GLY A 72 0.60 12.66 -8.13
C GLY A 72 -0.74 12.20 -8.72
N PHE A 73 -0.74 11.04 -9.37
CA PHE A 73 -1.91 10.47 -10.03
C PHE A 73 -1.90 8.94 -9.94
N PHE A 74 -2.91 8.35 -9.34
CA PHE A 74 -3.13 6.91 -9.38
C PHE A 74 -3.67 6.49 -10.75
N VAL A 75 -2.88 5.68 -11.46
CA VAL A 75 -3.29 5.02 -12.71
C VAL A 75 -4.21 3.84 -12.40
N THR A 76 -3.91 3.09 -11.33
CA THR A 76 -4.83 2.07 -10.81
C THR A 76 -6.00 2.76 -10.11
N LYS A 77 -7.23 2.45 -10.52
CA LYS A 77 -8.43 2.98 -9.85
C LYS A 77 -8.45 2.58 -8.37
N VAL A 78 -8.71 3.55 -7.50
CA VAL A 78 -8.72 3.36 -6.05
C VAL A 78 -9.87 4.14 -5.42
N PHE A 79 -10.55 3.53 -4.43
CA PHE A 79 -11.54 4.22 -3.62
C PHE A 79 -10.88 4.75 -2.36
N HIS A 80 -10.51 6.03 -2.37
CA HIS A 80 -9.71 6.65 -1.32
C HIS A 80 -10.12 8.12 -1.12
N PRO A 81 -10.21 8.63 0.14
CA PRO A 81 -10.64 10.00 0.41
C PRO A 81 -9.82 11.06 -0.34
N ASN A 82 -8.49 10.96 -0.31
CA ASN A 82 -7.59 11.96 -0.92
C ASN A 82 -7.29 11.74 -2.41
N VAL A 83 -8.02 10.86 -3.09
CA VAL A 83 -7.84 10.58 -4.52
C VAL A 83 -9.16 10.86 -5.24
N SER A 84 -9.11 11.65 -6.31
CA SER A 84 -10.30 11.92 -7.12
C SER A 84 -10.76 10.66 -7.88
N THR A 85 -11.96 10.71 -8.44
CA THR A 85 -12.48 9.63 -9.31
C THR A 85 -11.65 9.42 -10.58
N THR A 86 -10.92 10.45 -11.02
CA THR A 86 -9.99 10.39 -12.15
C THR A 86 -8.62 9.84 -11.76
N GLY A 87 -8.25 9.84 -10.48
CA GLY A 87 -6.98 9.35 -9.97
C GLY A 87 -6.05 10.42 -9.40
N ASP A 88 -6.41 11.70 -9.48
CA ASP A 88 -5.58 12.80 -8.98
C ASP A 88 -5.44 12.75 -7.45
N ILE A 89 -4.21 12.88 -6.95
CA ILE A 89 -3.92 12.94 -5.52
C ILE A 89 -4.05 14.39 -5.05
N CYS A 90 -4.69 14.59 -3.89
CA CYS A 90 -4.87 15.92 -3.32
C CYS A 90 -3.55 16.66 -3.13
N VAL A 91 -3.45 17.83 -3.77
CA VAL A 91 -2.25 18.67 -3.74
C VAL A 91 -1.88 19.11 -2.33
N ASN A 92 -2.87 19.29 -1.44
CA ASN A 92 -2.62 19.66 -0.04
C ASN A 92 -1.81 18.61 0.72
N VAL A 93 -1.97 17.33 0.38
CA VAL A 93 -1.17 16.26 0.98
C VAL A 93 0.30 16.42 0.62
N LEU A 94 0.59 16.71 -0.64
CA LEU A 94 1.96 16.84 -1.13
C LEU A 94 2.60 18.20 -0.76
N LYS A 95 1.78 19.22 -0.47
CA LYS A 95 2.24 20.57 -0.12
C LYS A 95 2.52 20.78 1.36
N ARG A 96 1.87 20.05 2.27
CA ARG A 96 1.84 20.40 3.72
C ARG A 96 3.22 20.63 4.33
N ASP A 97 4.22 19.88 3.88
CA ASP A 97 5.60 19.95 4.37
C ASP A 97 6.60 19.96 3.21
N TRP A 98 6.20 20.52 2.06
CA TRP A 98 7.05 20.58 0.87
C TRP A 98 8.13 21.66 1.01
N THR A 99 9.36 21.28 0.69
CA THR A 99 10.48 22.19 0.48
C THR A 99 11.22 21.79 -0.79
N SER A 100 12.04 22.70 -1.35
CA SER A 100 12.88 22.36 -2.50
C SER A 100 13.85 21.20 -2.21
N GLU A 101 14.15 20.93 -0.94
CA GLU A 101 15.04 19.85 -0.51
C GLU A 101 14.33 18.50 -0.35
N THR A 102 13.00 18.48 -0.38
CA THR A 102 12.22 17.25 -0.26
C THR A 102 12.50 16.31 -1.44
N THR A 103 12.85 15.05 -1.16
CA THR A 103 13.25 14.06 -2.17
C THR A 103 12.05 13.32 -2.76
N LEU A 104 12.22 12.78 -3.97
CA LEU A 104 11.23 11.92 -4.64
C LEU A 104 10.91 10.67 -3.79
N ARG A 105 11.91 10.12 -3.09
CA ARG A 105 11.72 9.03 -2.13
C ARG A 105 10.72 9.42 -1.05
N HIS A 106 10.87 10.60 -0.48
CA HIS A 106 9.97 11.08 0.56
C HIS A 106 8.55 11.30 0.02
N VAL A 107 8.40 11.86 -1.19
CA VAL A 107 7.10 12.03 -1.85
C VAL A 107 6.39 10.68 -2.05
N LEU A 108 7.10 9.68 -2.57
CA LEU A 108 6.56 8.34 -2.79
C LEU A 108 6.16 7.67 -1.47
N MET A 109 6.94 7.87 -0.40
CA MET A 109 6.60 7.39 0.94
C MET A 109 5.32 8.06 1.48
N ILE A 110 5.16 9.38 1.33
CA ILE A 110 3.93 10.08 1.73
C ILE A 110 2.71 9.48 1.01
N ILE A 111 2.82 9.23 -0.29
CA ILE A 111 1.71 8.66 -1.07
C ILE A 111 1.37 7.24 -0.61
N ARG A 112 2.38 6.39 -0.32
CA ARG A 112 2.11 5.06 0.26
C ARG A 112 1.46 5.18 1.65
N CYS A 113 1.92 6.11 2.49
CA CYS A 113 1.35 6.33 3.82
C CYS A 113 -0.11 6.81 3.77
N LEU A 114 -0.56 7.48 2.71
CA LEU A 114 -1.98 7.80 2.55
C LEU A 114 -2.85 6.54 2.53
N LEU A 115 -2.39 5.46 1.91
CA LEU A 115 -3.11 4.18 1.88
C LEU A 115 -3.25 3.56 3.28
N ILE A 116 -2.42 3.97 4.23
CA ILE A 116 -2.52 3.55 5.63
C ILE A 116 -3.45 4.49 6.39
N GLN A 117 -3.20 5.79 6.28
CA GLN A 117 -3.90 6.82 7.03
C GLN A 117 -4.35 7.95 6.08
N PRO A 118 -5.62 7.91 5.62
CA PRO A 118 -6.18 9.00 4.83
C PRO A 118 -6.28 10.30 5.65
N PHE A 119 -6.31 11.43 4.95
CA PHE A 119 -6.49 12.76 5.55
C PHE A 119 -7.90 13.30 5.24
N PRO A 120 -8.89 13.10 6.12
CA PRO A 120 -10.30 13.41 5.82
C PRO A 120 -10.55 14.89 5.50
N ASP A 121 -9.80 15.81 6.12
CA ASP A 121 -9.95 17.27 5.92
C ASP A 121 -9.55 17.74 4.51
N SER A 122 -8.95 16.88 3.69
CA SER A 122 -8.64 17.17 2.28
C SER A 122 -9.15 16.07 1.34
N ALA A 123 -10.33 15.52 1.65
CA ALA A 123 -11.00 14.56 0.79
C ALA A 123 -11.33 15.20 -0.58
N LEU A 124 -10.88 14.56 -1.65
CA LEU A 124 -11.32 14.84 -3.03
C LEU A 124 -12.50 13.95 -3.42
N ASN A 125 -12.58 12.76 -2.82
CA ASN A 125 -13.73 11.88 -2.91
C ASN A 125 -14.56 12.03 -1.64
N GLU A 126 -15.60 12.86 -1.72
CA GLU A 126 -16.48 13.19 -0.60
C GLU A 126 -17.18 11.95 -0.03
N GLU A 127 -17.58 11.01 -0.90
CA GLU A 127 -18.22 9.76 -0.47
C GLU A 127 -17.24 8.89 0.34
N ALA A 128 -16.02 8.68 -0.16
CA ALA A 128 -15.01 7.93 0.56
C ALA A 128 -14.62 8.62 1.88
N GLY A 129 -14.51 9.95 1.88
CA GLY A 129 -14.24 10.74 3.08
C GLY A 129 -15.35 10.65 4.13
N LYS A 130 -16.61 10.71 3.70
CA LYS A 130 -17.78 10.56 4.58
C LYS A 130 -17.83 9.17 5.20
N LEU A 131 -17.71 8.12 4.39
CA LEU A 131 -17.72 6.74 4.90
C LEU A 131 -16.55 6.50 5.86
N LEU A 132 -15.35 7.00 5.58
CA LEU A 132 -14.21 6.86 6.50
C LEU A 132 -14.54 7.37 7.92
N LEU A 133 -15.28 8.47 8.03
CA LEU A 133 -15.61 9.11 9.30
C LEU A 133 -16.88 8.56 9.97
N GLU A 134 -17.88 8.19 9.18
CA GLU A 134 -19.22 7.84 9.66
C GLU A 134 -19.48 6.33 9.69
N ASP A 135 -18.93 5.56 8.74
CA ASP A 135 -19.14 4.12 8.58
C ASP A 135 -17.90 3.46 7.96
N TYR A 136 -16.91 3.19 8.83
CA TYR A 136 -15.65 2.61 8.40
C TYR A 136 -15.81 1.21 7.79
N ASP A 137 -16.78 0.41 8.27
CA ASP A 137 -17.01 -0.94 7.76
C ASP A 137 -17.47 -0.90 6.30
N GLU A 138 -18.32 0.05 5.93
CA GLU A 138 -18.75 0.26 4.55
C GLU A 138 -17.63 0.84 3.68
N TYR A 139 -16.83 1.77 4.22
CA TYR A 139 -15.61 2.25 3.55
C TYR A 139 -14.65 1.08 3.22
N ASP A 140 -14.35 0.24 4.21
CA ASP A 140 -13.43 -0.89 4.08
C ASP A 140 -13.92 -1.89 3.02
N LYS A 141 -15.21 -2.27 3.07
CA LYS A 141 -15.82 -3.17 2.07
C LYS A 141 -15.68 -2.63 0.64
N ARG A 142 -16.00 -1.35 0.42
CA ARG A 142 -15.92 -0.73 -0.91
C ARG A 142 -14.48 -0.59 -1.40
N ALA A 143 -13.58 -0.17 -0.53
CA ALA A 143 -12.17 -0.06 -0.86
C ALA A 143 -11.54 -1.44 -1.17
N ARG A 144 -11.89 -2.49 -0.43
CA ARG A 144 -11.48 -3.88 -0.74
C ARG A 144 -12.04 -4.38 -2.05
N LEU A 145 -13.32 -4.13 -2.34
CA LEU A 145 -13.93 -4.49 -3.61
C LEU A 145 -13.19 -3.83 -4.78
N MET A 146 -12.96 -2.51 -4.70
CA MET A 146 -12.22 -1.78 -5.73
C MET A 146 -10.79 -2.29 -5.89
N THR A 147 -10.11 -2.58 -4.78
CA THR A 147 -8.78 -3.20 -4.79
C THR A 147 -8.81 -4.56 -5.50
N SER A 148 -9.80 -5.41 -5.20
CA SER A 148 -9.91 -6.75 -5.80
C SER A 148 -10.11 -6.72 -7.31
N ILE A 149 -10.79 -5.70 -7.83
CA ILE A 149 -11.09 -5.55 -9.26
C ILE A 149 -9.92 -4.91 -10.01
N HIS A 150 -9.26 -3.91 -9.41
CA HIS A 150 -8.33 -3.03 -10.15
C HIS A 150 -6.86 -3.21 -9.78
N ALA A 151 -6.56 -3.69 -8.58
CA ALA A 151 -5.20 -3.77 -8.06
C ALA A 151 -4.69 -5.21 -7.90
N MET A 152 -5.56 -6.22 -8.01
CA MET A 152 -5.20 -7.63 -7.94
C MET A 152 -4.87 -8.22 -9.32
N CYS A 153 -3.86 -7.67 -10.00
CA CYS A 153 -3.29 -8.36 -11.18
C CYS A 153 -2.30 -9.42 -10.71
N ALA A 154 -2.47 -10.66 -11.19
CA ALA A 154 -1.69 -11.84 -10.83
C ALA A 154 -0.21 -11.72 -11.25
N VAL A 155 0.59 -10.95 -10.51
CA VAL A 155 2.04 -11.00 -10.66
C VAL A 155 2.51 -12.28 -9.97
N LYS A 156 2.89 -13.28 -10.75
CA LYS A 156 3.77 -14.37 -10.29
C LYS A 156 5.05 -13.72 -9.78
N ARG A 157 5.07 -13.32 -8.50
CA ARG A 157 6.29 -12.83 -7.87
C ARG A 157 7.20 -14.03 -7.63
N PRO A 158 8.45 -14.02 -8.12
CA PRO A 158 9.46 -14.92 -7.61
C PRO A 158 9.59 -14.60 -6.12
N THR A 159 9.30 -15.58 -5.28
CA THR A 159 9.63 -15.51 -3.86
C THR A 159 11.14 -15.28 -3.75
N PRO A 160 11.61 -14.32 -2.93
CA PRO A 160 13.02 -14.28 -2.58
C PRO A 160 13.33 -15.59 -1.86
N THR A 161 14.13 -16.44 -2.50
CA THR A 161 14.66 -17.66 -1.89
C THR A 161 15.36 -17.25 -0.59
N PRO A 162 15.07 -17.88 0.56
CA PRO A 162 15.88 -17.66 1.75
C PRO A 162 17.32 -18.01 1.40
N LEU A 163 18.25 -17.08 1.65
CA LEU A 163 19.67 -17.34 1.60
C LEU A 163 19.99 -18.40 2.67
N THR A 164 19.99 -19.67 2.28
CA THR A 164 20.57 -20.75 3.07
C THR A 164 22.08 -20.52 3.12
N THR A 165 22.57 -20.13 4.30
CA THR A 165 23.98 -20.13 4.65
C THR A 165 24.52 -21.56 4.49
N SER A 166 25.28 -21.78 3.43
CA SER A 166 26.02 -23.03 3.22
C SER A 166 27.19 -23.08 4.20
N GLY A 167 27.05 -23.87 5.26
CA GLY A 167 28.17 -24.41 6.02
C GLY A 167 28.58 -25.75 5.40
N ALA A 168 29.78 -25.80 4.84
CA ALA A 168 30.38 -26.98 4.26
C ALA A 168 30.63 -28.07 5.33
N ASN A 169 30.30 -29.32 5.02
CA ASN A 169 31.17 -30.44 5.39
C ASN A 169 30.98 -31.64 4.45
N ALA A 170 32.10 -32.28 4.13
CA ALA A 170 32.23 -33.38 3.17
C ALA A 170 32.03 -34.75 3.82
N GLY A 171 31.58 -35.74 3.04
CA GLY A 171 31.83 -37.16 3.33
C GLY A 171 30.78 -38.16 2.83
N GLY A 172 31.13 -38.93 1.78
CA GLY A 172 30.99 -40.39 1.79
C GLY A 172 29.74 -41.07 1.19
N THR A 173 29.88 -41.48 -0.08
CA THR A 173 29.61 -42.82 -0.69
C THR A 173 28.27 -43.59 -0.56
N SER A 174 27.87 -44.12 -1.74
CA SER A 174 27.04 -45.31 -2.04
C SER A 174 25.53 -45.18 -1.80
N SER A 175 24.59 -45.86 -2.47
CA SER A 175 24.43 -46.60 -3.73
C SER A 175 22.95 -47.03 -3.73
N SER A 176 22.41 -47.39 -4.90
CA SER A 176 21.21 -48.23 -5.14
C SER A 176 19.80 -47.74 -4.71
N ASP A 177 19.04 -47.33 -5.73
CA ASP A 177 17.93 -48.08 -6.36
C ASP A 177 16.65 -48.49 -5.59
N ASN A 178 15.55 -48.47 -6.36
CA ASN A 178 14.27 -49.19 -6.24
C ASN A 178 13.02 -48.54 -5.55
N THR A 179 12.17 -47.92 -6.39
CA THR A 179 10.80 -48.35 -6.81
C THR A 179 9.62 -48.49 -5.81
N LYS A 180 8.43 -48.12 -6.33
CA LYS A 180 7.01 -48.48 -5.99
C LYS A 180 6.32 -47.65 -4.90
N LYS A 181 5.00 -47.37 -4.92
CA LYS A 181 3.86 -47.41 -5.87
C LYS A 181 2.63 -46.99 -5.05
N GLU A 182 1.64 -46.33 -5.67
CA GLU A 182 0.17 -46.38 -5.38
C GLU A 182 -0.32 -45.85 -4.01
N LYS A 183 -1.55 -45.36 -3.77
CA LYS A 183 -2.86 -45.23 -4.46
C LYS A 183 -3.73 -44.26 -3.61
N GLU A 184 -4.46 -43.29 -4.19
CA GLU A 184 -5.92 -43.27 -4.47
C GLU A 184 -6.92 -43.39 -3.29
N GLY A 185 -8.00 -42.58 -3.39
CA GLY A 185 -9.31 -42.71 -2.71
C GLY A 185 -9.64 -41.50 -1.82
N ALA A 186 -10.49 -40.51 -2.13
CA ALA A 186 -11.80 -40.41 -2.79
C ALA A 186 -13.01 -40.93 -1.98
N ALA A 187 -13.95 -40.00 -1.77
CA ALA A 187 -15.42 -40.12 -1.65
C ALA A 187 -16.10 -40.19 -0.25
N GLU A 188 -16.88 -39.11 -0.03
CA GLU A 188 -18.32 -39.06 0.32
C GLU A 188 -18.88 -39.61 1.64
N GLY A 189 -19.77 -38.81 2.24
CA GLY A 189 -21.00 -39.37 2.84
C GLY A 189 -21.60 -38.68 4.06
N SER A 190 -22.63 -37.86 3.80
CA SER A 190 -23.91 -37.80 4.54
C SER A 190 -24.07 -36.97 5.83
N SER A 191 -25.08 -36.10 5.77
CA SER A 191 -25.77 -35.45 6.90
C SER A 191 -26.62 -36.44 7.73
N PRO A 192 -27.10 -36.04 8.92
CA PRO A 192 -28.53 -35.67 8.99
C PRO A 192 -28.86 -34.48 9.93
N SER A 193 -30.11 -34.05 9.81
CA SER A 193 -30.75 -32.82 10.28
C SER A 193 -31.22 -32.79 11.75
N LEU A 194 -31.66 -31.58 12.16
CA LEU A 194 -32.68 -31.19 13.16
C LEU A 194 -32.22 -30.88 14.60
N LYS A 195 -32.28 -29.59 14.99
CA LYS A 195 -33.38 -29.02 15.81
C LYS A 195 -33.20 -27.51 16.07
N LYS A 196 -34.34 -26.85 16.21
CA LYS A 196 -34.61 -25.41 16.39
C LYS A 196 -34.62 -25.07 17.89
N ALA A 197 -34.02 -23.96 18.30
CA ALA A 197 -34.33 -23.28 19.56
C ALA A 197 -34.09 -21.76 19.42
N LYS A 198 -35.11 -20.97 19.79
CA LYS A 198 -35.08 -19.52 19.99
C LYS A 198 -34.63 -19.22 21.42
N SER A 199 -33.83 -18.18 21.65
CA SER A 199 -33.99 -17.26 22.79
C SER A 199 -33.18 -15.97 22.59
N GLU A 200 -33.81 -14.85 22.98
CA GLU A 200 -33.28 -13.48 23.04
C GLU A 200 -32.33 -13.26 24.25
N GLN A 201 -31.72 -12.06 24.27
CA GLN A 201 -30.98 -11.38 25.36
C GLN A 201 -29.50 -11.85 25.52
N GLY A 202 -28.47 -11.00 25.59
CA GLY A 202 -28.38 -9.56 25.87
C GLY A 202 -27.39 -9.34 27.02
N LYS A 203 -26.32 -8.54 26.78
CA LYS A 203 -25.31 -7.99 27.72
C LYS A 203 -24.09 -8.87 28.07
N ALA A 204 -22.92 -8.46 27.56
CA ALA A 204 -21.73 -8.07 28.35
C ALA A 204 -20.49 -7.96 27.45
N ALA A 205 -20.00 -6.73 27.21
CA ALA A 205 -18.57 -6.40 26.99
C ALA A 205 -18.43 -4.94 26.53
N ALA A 206 -18.67 -3.98 27.43
CA ALA A 206 -18.35 -2.57 27.20
C ALA A 206 -17.78 -2.00 28.50
N ALA A 207 -16.52 -2.33 28.81
CA ALA A 207 -15.79 -1.75 29.93
C ALA A 207 -14.27 -2.01 29.82
N ALA A 208 -13.61 -1.55 28.75
CA ALA A 208 -12.13 -1.48 28.71
C ALA A 208 -11.62 -0.60 27.54
N ALA A 209 -11.94 0.69 27.51
CA ALA A 209 -11.27 1.62 26.58
C ALA A 209 -11.29 3.12 26.97
N ASN A 210 -11.83 3.50 28.13
CA ASN A 210 -12.03 4.91 28.51
C ASN A 210 -11.02 5.44 29.55
N SER A 211 -9.72 5.14 29.39
CA SER A 211 -8.69 5.75 30.27
C SER A 211 -7.46 6.33 29.57
N THR A 212 -7.36 6.35 28.24
CA THR A 212 -6.12 6.79 27.56
C THR A 212 -6.26 8.10 26.76
N LEU A 213 -7.41 8.78 26.80
CA LEU A 213 -7.63 10.07 26.10
C LEU A 213 -7.58 11.31 27.00
N ALA A 214 -7.45 11.15 28.33
CA ALA A 214 -7.46 12.28 29.27
C ALA A 214 -6.07 12.84 29.63
N LYS A 215 -4.96 12.24 29.16
CA LYS A 215 -3.59 12.69 29.51
C LYS A 215 -2.84 13.50 28.44
N VAL A 216 -3.34 13.60 27.21
CA VAL A 216 -2.65 14.35 26.14
C VAL A 216 -3.12 15.81 26.02
N LYS A 217 -4.34 16.14 26.49
CA LYS A 217 -4.89 17.51 26.39
C LYS A 217 -4.37 18.53 27.42
N LYS A 218 -3.46 18.15 28.33
CA LYS A 218 -2.87 19.08 29.33
C LYS A 218 -1.44 19.55 29.01
N GLY A 219 -0.82 19.08 27.92
CA GLY A 219 0.58 19.39 27.60
C GLY A 219 0.82 20.54 26.60
N LEU A 220 -0.19 20.98 25.83
CA LEU A 220 0.03 21.89 24.69
C LEU A 220 -0.46 23.33 24.92
N LYS A 221 -0.47 23.81 26.16
CA LYS A 221 -0.73 25.23 26.48
C LYS A 221 0.46 25.95 27.12
N ARG A 222 1.65 25.38 27.07
CA ARG A 222 2.90 26.06 27.45
C ARG A 222 4.05 25.55 26.59
N LEU A 223 4.17 26.14 25.42
CA LEU A 223 5.40 26.41 24.66
C LEU A 223 5.02 27.36 23.52
#